data_AF-A0A2S5K753-F1
#
_entry.id   AF-A0A2S5K753-F1
#
_cell.length_a   1.000
_cell.length_b   1.000
_cell.length_c   1.000
_cell.angle_alpha   90.00
_cell.angle_beta   90.00
_cell.angle_gamma   90.00
#
_symmetry.space_group_name_H-M   'P 1'
#
loop_
_entity.id
_entity.type
_entity.pdbx_description
1 polymer ?
#
loop_
_entity_poly.entity_id
_entity_poly.type
_entity_poly.pdbx_seq_one_letter_code
_entity_poly.pdbx_strand_id
1 'polypeptide(L)'
;MSTWIAFSLIVGIGSTLILDLWVTLVKKVAGVPPTDWGMVGRWLTGILRGNIVLDNRTTRAPGTIEKMTRWIFHYLIGIAYALLLLVFWGTRFALQPSLLPVFIIGVVVSTFAGLALLMPAMGGGFFGRKLPNQILMIIYIIVAHIAFAIGQYGFAQLYSIN
;
A
#
# COMPACT_ATOMS: atom_id res chain seq x y z
N MET A 1 -13.52 4.50 -21.09
CA MET A 1 -13.79 4.63 -19.64
C MET A 1 -13.92 3.28 -18.94
N SER A 2 -14.55 2.27 -19.54
CA SER A 2 -14.67 0.91 -18.99
C SER A 2 -13.31 0.25 -18.69
N THR A 3 -12.34 0.31 -19.60
CA THR A 3 -10.99 -0.26 -19.40
C THR A 3 -10.30 0.33 -18.17
N TRP A 4 -10.39 1.64 -17.97
CA TRP A 4 -9.75 2.33 -16.85
C TRP A 4 -10.27 1.84 -15.50
N ILE A 5 -11.59 1.74 -15.37
CA ILE A 5 -12.25 1.29 -14.15
C ILE A 5 -11.96 -0.20 -13.91
N ALA A 6 -12.22 -1.05 -14.91
CA ALA A 6 -12.04 -2.48 -14.79
C ALA A 6 -10.59 -2.87 -14.47
N PHE A 7 -9.63 -2.29 -15.19
CA PHE A 7 -8.21 -2.50 -14.94
C PHE A 7 -7.82 -2.08 -13.53
N SER A 8 -8.19 -0.87 -13.11
CA SER A 8 -7.80 -0.35 -11.79
C SER A 8 -8.40 -1.16 -10.65
N LEU A 9 -9.64 -1.66 -10.81
CA LEU A 9 -10.27 -2.53 -9.82
C LEU A 9 -9.57 -3.91 -9.77
N ILE A 10 -9.41 -4.59 -10.91
CA ILE A 10 -8.83 -5.94 -10.94
C ILE A 10 -7.38 -5.92 -10.46
N VAL A 11 -6.56 -5.04 -11.05
CA VAL A 11 -5.13 -4.96 -10.74
C VAL A 11 -4.89 -4.37 -9.35
N GLY A 12 -5.63 -3.33 -8.97
CA GLY A 12 -5.50 -2.70 -7.67
C GLY A 12 -5.90 -3.62 -6.52
N ILE A 13 -7.09 -4.24 -6.61
CA ILE A 13 -7.56 -5.16 -5.57
C ILE A 13 -6.67 -6.40 -5.52
N GLY A 14 -6.33 -6.98 -6.68
CA GLY A 14 -5.49 -8.17 -6.77
C GLY A 14 -4.09 -7.98 -6.19
N SER A 15 -3.43 -6.86 -6.53
CA SER A 15 -2.11 -6.53 -5.97
C SER A 15 -2.14 -6.30 -4.46
N THR A 16 -3.17 -5.60 -3.95
CA THR A 16 -3.37 -5.41 -2.51
C THR A 16 -3.60 -6.74 -1.78
N LEU A 17 -4.36 -7.66 -2.37
CA LEU A 17 -4.55 -9.01 -1.81
C LEU A 17 -3.23 -9.79 -1.72
N ILE A 18 -2.39 -9.74 -2.75
CA ILE A 18 -1.07 -10.38 -2.72
C ILE A 18 -0.20 -9.80 -1.60
N LEU A 19 -0.23 -8.48 -1.41
CA LEU A 19 0.46 -7.83 -0.30
C LEU A 19 -0.06 -8.30 1.07
N ASP A 20 -1.38 -8.39 1.25
CA ASP A 20 -2.01 -8.87 2.50
C ASP A 20 -1.61 -10.33 2.82
N LEU A 21 -1.59 -11.19 1.79
CA LEU A 21 -1.13 -12.56 1.91
C LEU A 21 0.37 -12.62 2.26
N TRP A 22 1.19 -11.79 1.61
CA TRP A 22 2.62 -11.70 1.87
C TRP A 22 2.92 -11.31 3.33
N VAL A 23 2.32 -10.22 3.83
CA VAL A 23 2.58 -9.78 5.21
C VAL A 23 2.04 -10.78 6.24
N THR A 24 0.96 -11.50 5.91
CA THR A 24 0.45 -12.59 6.75
C THR A 24 1.42 -13.77 6.79
N LEU A 25 2.00 -14.14 5.65
CA LEU A 25 3.03 -15.18 5.57
C LEU A 25 4.28 -14.79 6.36
N VAL A 26 4.78 -13.57 6.17
CA VAL A 26 5.97 -13.06 6.88
C VAL A 26 5.74 -13.05 8.39
N LYS A 27 4.55 -12.65 8.85
CA LYS A 27 4.18 -12.76 10.27
C LYS A 27 4.25 -14.19 10.77
N LYS A 28 3.70 -15.14 10.01
CA LYS A 28 3.64 -16.56 10.39
C LYS A 28 5.03 -17.22 10.42
N VAL A 29 5.91 -16.89 9.48
CA VAL A 29 7.21 -17.56 9.30
C VAL A 29 8.33 -16.86 10.07
N ALA A 30 8.37 -15.53 10.05
CA ALA A 30 9.47 -14.74 10.63
C ALA A 30 9.08 -14.00 11.93
N GLY A 31 7.82 -14.09 12.37
CA GLY A 31 7.33 -13.43 13.58
C GLY A 31 7.26 -11.90 13.49
N VAL A 32 7.54 -11.31 12.32
CA VAL A 32 7.50 -9.86 12.12
C VAL A 32 6.04 -9.38 12.06
N PRO A 33 5.60 -8.51 12.96
CA PRO A 33 4.21 -8.04 12.96
C PRO A 33 3.94 -7.21 11.70
N PRO A 34 2.75 -7.37 11.07
CA PRO A 34 2.37 -6.54 9.95
C PRO A 34 2.12 -5.11 10.39
N THR A 35 2.10 -4.18 9.43
CA THR A 35 1.63 -2.81 9.66
C THR A 35 0.29 -2.83 10.37
N ASP A 36 0.17 -2.09 11.48
CA ASP A 36 -1.10 -1.91 12.16
C ASP A 36 -1.99 -0.96 11.37
N TRP A 37 -2.72 -1.52 10.41
CA TRP A 37 -3.72 -0.80 9.64
C TRP A 37 -4.80 -0.17 10.54
N GLY A 38 -5.07 -0.73 11.73
CA GLY A 38 -6.00 -0.12 12.69
C GLY A 38 -5.54 1.27 13.15
N MET A 39 -4.23 1.44 13.33
CA MET A 39 -3.62 2.73 13.62
C MET A 39 -3.69 3.68 12.42
N VAL A 40 -3.61 3.19 11.18
CA VAL A 40 -3.85 4.00 9.97
C VAL A 40 -5.30 4.51 9.94
N GLY A 41 -6.27 3.67 10.30
CA GLY A 41 -7.66 4.08 10.43
C GLY A 41 -7.87 5.16 11.51
N ARG A 42 -7.19 5.03 12.66
CA ARG A 42 -7.17 6.08 13.68
C ARG A 42 -6.55 7.38 13.15
N TRP A 43 -5.42 7.28 12.45
CA TRP A 43 -4.78 8.44 11.84
C TRP A 43 -5.73 9.16 10.88
N LEU A 44 -6.37 8.45 9.97
CA LEU A 44 -7.33 9.03 9.01
C LEU A 44 -8.50 9.75 9.70
N THR A 45 -9.11 9.12 10.71
CA THR A 45 -10.18 9.78 11.50
C THR A 45 -9.67 10.94 12.34
N GLY A 46 -8.39 10.93 12.73
CA GLY A 46 -7.70 12.02 13.42
C GLY A 46 -7.41 13.23 12.52
N ILE A 47 -7.13 13.02 11.24
CA ILE A 47 -6.93 14.11 10.26
C ILE A 47 -8.16 15.01 10.21
N LEU A 48 -9.36 14.42 10.21
CA LEU A 48 -10.64 15.16 10.23
C LEU A 48 -10.81 16.05 11.48
N ARG A 49 -9.99 15.82 12.52
CA ARG A 49 -9.97 16.56 13.79
C ARG A 49 -8.73 17.47 13.92
N GLY A 50 -7.97 17.66 12.85
CA GLY A 50 -6.75 18.49 12.83
C GLY A 50 -5.47 17.76 13.25
N ASN A 51 -5.52 16.46 13.56
CA ASN A 51 -4.34 15.68 13.95
C ASN A 51 -3.66 15.08 12.70
N ILE A 52 -2.70 15.82 12.14
CA ILE A 52 -1.98 15.41 10.92
C ILE A 52 -1.00 14.25 11.20
N VAL A 53 -0.46 14.19 12.42
CA VAL A 53 0.36 13.09 12.92
C VAL A 53 -0.46 12.30 13.93
N LEU A 54 -0.37 10.97 13.86
CA LEU A 54 -1.06 10.08 14.79
C LEU A 54 -0.63 10.36 16.23
N ASP A 55 -1.62 10.68 17.07
CA ASP A 55 -1.41 10.84 18.50
C ASP A 55 -1.36 9.46 19.18
N ASN A 56 -0.16 9.09 19.62
CA ASN A 56 0.10 7.82 20.31
C ASN A 56 -0.30 7.84 21.79
N ARG A 57 -0.88 8.93 22.31
CA ARG A 57 -1.35 9.02 23.71
C ARG A 57 -2.50 8.06 24.01
N THR A 58 -3.27 7.69 23.00
CA THR A 58 -4.43 6.81 23.17
C THR A 58 -4.03 5.34 23.01
N THR A 59 -4.04 4.58 24.10
CA THR A 59 -3.75 3.12 24.13
C THR A 59 -4.97 2.24 23.81
N ARG A 60 -6.17 2.83 23.64
CA ARG A 60 -7.38 2.07 23.31
C ARG A 60 -7.24 1.37 21.95
N ALA A 61 -7.71 0.14 21.86
CA ALA A 61 -7.76 -0.60 20.60
C ALA A 61 -8.59 0.15 19.53
N PRO A 62 -8.28 -0.01 18.23
CA PRO A 62 -9.09 0.56 17.16
C PRO A 62 -10.55 0.10 17.23
N GLY A 63 -11.47 1.05 17.19
CA GLY A 63 -12.92 0.83 17.15
C GLY A 63 -13.38 0.37 15.76
N THR A 64 -14.67 0.07 15.62
CA THR A 64 -15.24 -0.45 14.37
C THR A 64 -15.02 0.47 13.17
N ILE A 65 -15.25 1.77 13.33
CA ILE A 65 -15.05 2.76 12.25
C ILE A 65 -13.58 2.78 11.81
N GLU A 66 -12.64 2.89 12.75
CA GLU A 66 -11.20 2.87 12.46
C GLU A 66 -10.80 1.58 11.71
N LYS A 67 -11.38 0.43 12.10
CA LYS A 67 -11.16 -0.86 11.44
C LYS A 67 -11.80 -0.99 10.06
N MET A 68 -12.86 -0.26 9.75
CA MET A 68 -13.45 -0.23 8.40
C MET A 68 -12.70 0.75 7.50
N THR A 69 -12.47 1.97 8.01
CA THR A 69 -11.74 3.03 7.31
C THR A 69 -10.37 2.55 6.85
N ARG A 70 -9.66 1.75 7.67
CA ARG A 70 -8.36 1.21 7.26
C ARG A 70 -8.41 0.34 6.00
N TRP A 71 -9.42 -0.53 5.87
CA TRP A 71 -9.52 -1.45 4.74
C TRP A 71 -9.93 -0.71 3.49
N ILE A 72 -10.92 0.19 3.61
CA ILE A 72 -11.35 1.03 2.49
C ILE A 72 -10.16 1.83 1.97
N PHE A 73 -9.42 2.50 2.86
CA PHE A 73 -8.26 3.29 2.46
C PHE A 73 -7.16 2.44 1.82
N HIS A 74 -6.82 1.30 2.42
CA HIS A 74 -5.79 0.39 1.90
C HIS A 74 -6.08 -0.07 0.46
N TYR A 75 -7.31 -0.51 0.19
CA TYR A 75 -7.69 -0.95 -1.15
C TYR A 75 -7.84 0.22 -2.14
N LEU A 76 -8.29 1.39 -1.69
CA LEU A 76 -8.32 2.59 -2.53
C LEU A 76 -6.92 3.01 -2.99
N ILE A 77 -5.91 2.90 -2.11
CA ILE A 77 -4.52 3.18 -2.48
C ILE A 77 -4.00 2.17 -3.51
N GLY A 78 -4.32 0.88 -3.37
CA GLY A 78 -3.99 -0.13 -4.39
C GLY A 78 -4.62 0.17 -5.75
N ILE A 79 -5.91 0.52 -5.76
CA ILE A 79 -6.63 0.95 -6.97
C ILE A 79 -5.99 2.21 -7.57
N ALA A 80 -5.60 3.18 -6.73
CA ALA A 80 -4.94 4.38 -7.19
C ALA A 80 -3.58 4.08 -7.85
N TYR A 81 -2.77 3.18 -7.30
CA TYR A 81 -1.51 2.76 -7.94
C TYR A 81 -1.74 2.06 -9.28
N ALA A 82 -2.75 1.20 -9.39
CA ALA A 82 -3.12 0.61 -10.68
C ALA A 82 -3.57 1.68 -11.68
N LEU A 83 -4.35 2.67 -11.24
CA LEU A 83 -4.77 3.79 -12.07
C LEU A 83 -3.56 4.62 -12.57
N LEU A 84 -2.55 4.86 -11.72
CA LEU A 84 -1.34 5.59 -12.11
C LEU A 84 -0.60 4.94 -13.28
N LEU A 85 -0.62 3.61 -13.41
CA LEU A 85 -0.05 2.94 -14.59
C LEU A 85 -0.72 3.43 -15.87
N LEU A 86 -2.04 3.54 -15.88
CA LEU A 86 -2.78 4.01 -17.05
C LEU A 86 -2.63 5.52 -17.27
N VAL A 87 -2.55 6.30 -16.19
CA VAL A 87 -2.32 7.75 -16.28
C VAL A 87 -0.99 8.06 -16.98
N PHE A 88 0.07 7.35 -16.63
CA PHE A 88 1.42 7.65 -17.14
C PHE A 88 1.80 6.87 -18.41
N TRP A 89 1.30 5.65 -18.61
CA TRP A 89 1.61 4.81 -19.79
C TRP A 89 0.43 4.57 -20.73
N GLY A 90 -0.72 5.15 -20.44
CA GLY A 90 -1.93 5.04 -21.25
C GLY A 90 -2.59 3.66 -21.20
N THR A 91 -3.71 3.53 -21.91
CA THR A 91 -4.45 2.26 -22.01
C THR A 91 -3.68 1.14 -22.70
N ARG A 92 -2.64 1.47 -23.48
CA ARG A 92 -1.75 0.47 -24.10
C ARG A 92 -1.05 -0.39 -23.06
N PHE A 93 -0.76 0.14 -21.87
CA PHE A 93 -0.21 -0.65 -20.77
C PHE A 93 -1.14 -1.82 -20.38
N ALA A 94 -2.45 -1.60 -20.38
CA ALA A 94 -3.41 -2.66 -20.03
C ALA A 94 -3.43 -3.80 -21.07
N LEU A 95 -3.06 -3.52 -22.32
CA LEU A 95 -3.00 -4.49 -23.41
C LEU A 95 -1.64 -5.19 -23.49
N GLN A 96 -0.57 -4.50 -23.11
CA GLN A 96 0.80 -5.02 -23.16
C GLN A 96 1.55 -4.61 -21.89
N PRO A 97 1.24 -5.25 -20.74
CA PRO A 97 1.88 -4.91 -19.47
C PRO A 97 3.38 -5.19 -19.55
N SER A 98 4.18 -4.29 -19.00
CA SER A 98 5.64 -4.42 -18.93
C SER A 98 6.14 -4.20 -17.50
N LEU A 99 7.35 -4.68 -17.22
CA LEU A 99 7.91 -4.66 -15.86
C LEU A 99 8.29 -3.26 -15.39
N LEU A 100 8.82 -2.40 -16.26
CA LEU A 100 9.36 -1.09 -15.87
C LEU A 100 8.28 -0.17 -15.23
N PRO A 101 7.09 0.03 -15.82
CA PRO A 101 6.04 0.84 -15.18
C PRO A 101 5.60 0.28 -13.83
N VAL A 102 5.49 -1.05 -13.72
CA VAL A 102 5.11 -1.73 -12.47
C VAL A 102 6.19 -1.56 -11.40
N PHE A 103 7.46 -1.64 -11.78
CA PHE A 103 8.56 -1.37 -10.86
C PHE A 103 8.54 0.07 -10.35
N ILE A 104 8.37 1.04 -11.26
CA ILE A 104 8.32 2.47 -10.89
C ILE A 104 7.15 2.73 -9.93
N ILE A 105 5.93 2.30 -10.28
CA ILE A 105 4.76 2.59 -9.45
C ILE A 105 4.73 1.70 -8.20
N GLY A 106 4.83 0.39 -8.40
CA GLY A 106 4.61 -0.63 -7.39
C GLY A 106 5.76 -0.80 -6.41
N VAL A 107 6.99 -0.43 -6.77
CA VAL A 107 8.15 -0.46 -5.86
C VAL A 107 8.61 0.94 -5.49
N VAL A 108 8.96 1.79 -6.47
CA VAL A 108 9.58 3.09 -6.17
C VAL A 108 8.58 4.04 -5.53
N VAL A 109 7.51 4.41 -6.26
CA VAL A 109 6.52 5.40 -5.79
C VAL A 109 5.84 4.94 -4.51
N SER A 110 5.41 3.68 -4.44
CA SER A 110 4.75 3.12 -3.26
C SER A 110 5.66 3.07 -2.02
N THR A 111 6.93 2.70 -2.17
CA THR A 111 7.92 2.72 -1.07
C THR A 111 8.16 4.14 -0.60
N PHE A 112 8.31 5.10 -1.52
CA PHE A 112 8.45 6.51 -1.17
C PHE A 112 7.21 7.02 -0.43
N ALA A 113 6.00 6.71 -0.89
CA ALA A 113 4.78 7.07 -0.18
C ALA A 113 4.74 6.45 1.24
N GLY A 114 5.15 5.19 1.38
CA GLY A 114 5.25 4.52 2.68
C GLY A 114 6.26 5.19 3.62
N LEU A 115 7.49 5.46 3.16
CA LEU A 115 8.59 5.94 3.98
C LEU A 115 8.59 7.46 4.21
N ALA A 116 8.13 8.24 3.24
CA ALA A 116 8.18 9.70 3.26
C ALA A 116 6.87 10.36 3.68
N LEU A 117 5.72 9.69 3.52
CA LEU A 117 4.40 10.22 3.87
C LEU A 117 3.78 9.46 5.05
N LEU A 118 3.58 8.15 4.88
CA LEU A 118 2.88 7.36 5.90
C LEU A 118 3.73 7.22 7.16
N MET A 119 5.02 6.89 7.04
CA MET A 119 5.90 6.71 8.20
C MET A 119 5.97 7.94 9.13
N PRO A 120 6.19 9.18 8.65
CA PRO A 120 6.13 10.35 9.52
C PRO A 120 4.73 10.61 10.08
N ALA A 121 3.67 10.38 9.28
CA ALA A 121 2.29 10.50 9.75
C ALA A 121 1.96 9.53 10.89
N MET A 122 2.56 8.33 10.88
CA MET A 122 2.43 7.33 11.94
C MET A 122 3.40 7.56 13.13
N GLY A 123 4.17 8.65 13.12
CA GLY A 123 5.10 9.01 14.19
C GLY A 123 6.50 8.39 14.08
N GLY A 124 6.76 7.52 13.08
CA GLY A 124 8.08 6.92 12.82
C GLY A 124 9.12 7.88 12.23
N GLY A 125 8.69 9.09 11.84
CA GLY A 125 9.53 10.10 11.21
C GLY A 125 9.86 9.79 9.74
N PHE A 126 10.48 10.76 9.07
CA PHE A 126 10.90 10.62 7.67
C PHE A 126 11.85 9.43 7.51
N PHE A 127 11.52 8.50 6.61
CA PHE A 127 12.25 7.25 6.38
C PHE A 127 12.45 6.40 7.64
N GLY A 128 11.56 6.51 8.63
CA GLY A 128 11.63 5.71 9.85
C GLY A 128 12.73 6.12 10.82
N ARG A 129 13.28 7.34 10.71
CA ARG A 129 14.40 7.83 11.54
C ARG A 129 14.16 7.80 13.06
N LYS A 130 12.91 7.68 13.52
CA LYS A 130 12.54 7.58 14.94
C LYS A 130 12.31 6.13 15.38
N LEU A 131 12.44 5.15 14.49
CA LEU A 131 12.25 3.74 14.81
C LEU A 131 13.54 3.13 15.39
N PRO A 132 13.44 2.16 16.32
CA PRO A 132 14.61 1.50 16.91
C PRO A 132 15.52 0.81 15.89
N ASN A 133 14.97 0.29 14.80
CA ASN A 133 15.73 -0.32 13.72
C ASN A 133 15.25 0.18 12.35
N GLN A 134 15.77 1.34 11.96
CA GLN A 134 15.40 2.04 10.72
C GLN A 134 15.68 1.21 9.46
N ILE A 135 16.88 0.61 9.37
CA ILE A 135 17.30 -0.15 8.18
C ILE A 135 16.40 -1.35 7.97
N LEU A 136 16.09 -2.10 9.03
CA LEU A 136 15.21 -3.26 8.93
C LEU A 136 13.80 -2.86 8.48
N MET A 137 13.27 -1.73 8.96
CA MET A 137 11.97 -1.22 8.50
C MET A 137 11.99 -0.84 7.03
N ILE A 138 13.04 -0.18 6.55
CA ILE A 138 13.20 0.19 5.14
C ILE A 138 13.23 -1.08 4.27
N ILE A 139 14.04 -2.07 4.64
CA ILE A 139 14.12 -3.35 3.92
C ILE A 139 12.76 -4.04 3.92
N TYR A 140 12.08 -4.11 5.06
CA TYR A 140 10.76 -4.72 5.19
C TYR A 140 9.75 -4.07 4.23
N ILE A 141 9.71 -2.74 4.18
CA ILE A 141 8.80 -1.98 3.31
C ILE A 141 9.14 -2.20 1.84
N ILE A 142 10.42 -2.20 1.45
CA ILE A 142 10.83 -2.46 0.07
C ILE A 142 10.40 -3.87 -0.36
N VAL A 143 10.67 -4.88 0.46
CA VAL A 143 10.31 -6.28 0.16
C VAL A 143 8.79 -6.45 0.05
N ALA A 144 8.03 -5.82 0.95
CA ALA A 144 6.57 -5.83 0.88
C ALA A 144 6.06 -5.19 -0.44
N HIS A 145 6.64 -4.06 -0.86
CA HIS A 145 6.27 -3.41 -2.11
C HIS A 145 6.74 -4.17 -3.36
N ILE A 146 7.81 -4.96 -3.28
CA ILE A 146 8.16 -5.91 -4.34
C ILE A 146 7.06 -6.98 -4.46
N ALA A 147 6.55 -7.54 -3.35
CA ALA A 147 5.44 -8.49 -3.40
C ALA A 147 4.16 -7.87 -3.99
N PHE A 148 3.84 -6.63 -3.60
CA PHE A 148 2.77 -5.85 -4.20
C PHE A 148 2.96 -5.66 -5.72
N ALA A 149 4.16 -5.28 -6.16
CA ALA A 149 4.50 -5.10 -7.57
C ALA A 149 4.41 -6.40 -8.37
N ILE A 150 4.79 -7.54 -7.80
CA ILE A 150 4.60 -8.86 -8.40
C ILE A 150 3.11 -9.13 -8.62
N GLY A 151 2.27 -8.85 -7.61
CA GLY A 151 0.81 -8.93 -7.75
C GLY A 151 0.29 -7.99 -8.84
N GLN A 152 0.75 -6.74 -8.86
CA GLN A 152 0.35 -5.74 -9.84
C GLN A 152 0.69 -6.17 -11.27
N TYR A 153 1.88 -6.72 -11.49
CA TYR A 153 2.26 -7.25 -12.80
C TYR A 153 1.44 -8.50 -13.17
N GLY A 154 1.29 -9.46 -12.25
CA GLY A 154 0.55 -10.69 -12.48
C GLY A 154 -0.92 -10.44 -12.85
N PHE A 155 -1.61 -9.57 -12.12
CA PHE A 155 -2.99 -9.21 -12.44
C PHE A 155 -3.10 -8.34 -13.70
N ALA A 156 -2.11 -7.52 -14.03
CA ALA A 156 -2.08 -6.81 -15.31
C ALA A 156 -1.94 -7.78 -16.49
N GLN A 157 -1.08 -8.79 -16.36
CA GLN A 157 -0.94 -9.86 -17.36
C GLN A 157 -2.26 -10.63 -17.52
N LEU A 158 -2.88 -11.05 -16.41
CA LEU A 158 -4.19 -11.70 -16.43
C LEU A 158 -5.26 -10.82 -17.07
N TYR A 159 -5.24 -9.51 -16.84
CA TYR A 159 -6.17 -8.58 -17.49
C TYR A 159 -5.95 -8.52 -19.00
N SER A 160 -4.69 -8.51 -19.47
CA SER A 160 -4.36 -8.34 -20.89
C SER A 160 -4.74 -9.52 -21.79
N ILE A 161 -5.00 -10.69 -21.21
CA ILE A 161 -5.40 -11.91 -21.95
C ILE A 161 -6.92 -12.13 -21.98
N ASN A 162 -7.70 -11.27 -21.32
CA ASN A 162 -9.17 -11.24 -21.38
C ASN A 162 -9.66 -10.25 -22.44
#